data_AF-A0A661J0X7-F1
#
_entry.id   AF-A0A661J0X7-F1
#
_cell.length_a   1.000
_cell.length_b   1.000
_cell.length_c   1.000
_cell.angle_alpha   90.00
_cell.angle_beta   90.00
_cell.angle_gamma   90.00
#
_symmetry.space_group_name_H-M   'P 1'
#
loop_
_entity.id
_entity.type
_entity.pdbx_description
1 polymer ?
#
loop_
_entity_poly.entity_id
_entity_poly.type
_entity_poly.pdbx_seq_one_letter_code
_entity_poly.pdbx_strand_id
1 'polypeptide(L)'
;MRKVLEILIRGKVYVRDICLLALLGLLILELPVKHHGRFWFERTYGFWSLFGIIGAFVLCKASKGIAHLFLSRGEDYYGGW
;
A
#
# COMPACT_ATOMS: atom_id res chain seq x y z
N MET A 1 1.11 21.94 7.49
CA MET A 1 0.51 20.59 7.44
C MET A 1 -0.96 20.58 6.98
N ARG A 2 -1.87 21.41 7.50
CA ARG A 2 -3.29 21.47 7.07
C ARG A 2 -3.50 21.65 5.55
N LYS A 3 -2.80 22.60 4.91
CA LYS A 3 -2.90 22.83 3.46
C LYS A 3 -2.49 21.62 2.60
N VAL A 4 -1.47 20.88 3.03
CA VAL A 4 -1.00 19.67 2.33
C VAL A 4 -2.05 18.56 2.45
N LEU A 5 -2.65 18.42 3.63
CA LEU A 5 -3.72 17.46 3.87
C LEU A 5 -4.95 17.78 3.03
N GLU A 6 -5.34 19.05 2.93
CA GLU A 6 -6.47 19.48 2.08
C GLU A 6 -6.22 19.19 0.60
N ILE A 7 -5.02 19.45 0.08
CA ILE A 7 -4.64 19.10 -1.29
C ILE A 7 -4.70 17.59 -1.50
N LEU A 8 -4.20 16.80 -0.55
CA LEU A 8 -4.19 15.34 -0.63
C LEU A 8 -5.61 14.75 -0.58
N ILE A 9 -6.49 15.32 0.26
CA ILE A 9 -7.89 14.90 0.37
C ILE A 9 -8.67 15.26 -0.90
N ARG A 10 -8.47 16.49 -1.42
CA ARG A 10 -9.15 16.97 -2.63
C ARG A 10 -8.71 16.18 -3.88
N GLY A 11 -7.47 15.69 -3.88
CA GLY A 11 -6.87 14.88 -4.94
C GLY A 11 -6.86 13.37 -4.69
N LYS A 12 -7.60 12.86 -3.70
CA LYS A 12 -7.52 11.45 -3.25
C LYS A 12 -7.63 10.43 -4.39
N VAL A 13 -8.51 10.68 -5.37
CA VAL A 13 -8.70 9.82 -6.54
C VAL A 13 -7.44 9.80 -7.41
N TYR A 14 -6.88 10.96 -7.71
CA TYR A 14 -5.65 11.09 -8.48
C TYR A 14 -4.45 10.44 -7.79
N VAL A 15 -4.30 10.64 -6.48
CA VAL A 15 -3.20 10.02 -5.71
C VAL A 15 -3.31 8.50 -5.74
N ARG A 16 -4.52 7.95 -5.54
CA ARG A 16 -4.76 6.50 -5.67
C ARG A 16 -4.38 6.01 -7.05
N ASP A 17 -4.86 6.67 -8.09
CA ASP A 17 -4.67 6.22 -9.47
C ASP A 17 -3.18 6.28 -9.87
N ILE A 18 -2.47 7.33 -9.45
CA ILE A 18 -1.01 7.42 -9.64
C ILE A 18 -0.28 6.28 -8.93
N CYS A 19 -0.63 5.96 -7.68
CA CYS A 19 -0.02 4.84 -6.97
C CYS A 19 -0.31 3.49 -7.64
N LEU A 20 -1.54 3.27 -8.13
CA LEU A 20 -1.90 2.04 -8.84
C LEU A 20 -1.17 1.93 -10.18
N LEU A 21 -1.07 3.03 -10.94
CA LEU A 21 -0.30 3.09 -12.19
C LEU A 21 1.19 2.85 -11.94
N ALA A 22 1.75 3.38 -10.86
CA ALA A 22 3.14 3.12 -10.49
C ALA A 22 3.40 1.64 -10.18
N LEU A 23 2.49 0.98 -9.44
CA LEU A 23 2.57 -0.46 -9.18
C LEU A 23 2.43 -1.29 -10.46
N LEU A 24 1.53 -0.90 -11.37
CA LEU A 24 1.39 -1.53 -12.68
C LEU A 24 2.64 -1.35 -13.54
N GLY A 25 3.24 -0.16 -13.52
CA GLY A 25 4.49 0.14 -14.22
C GLY A 25 5.66 -0.70 -13.70
N LEU A 26 5.76 -0.89 -12.38
CA LEU A 26 6.73 -1.80 -11.76
C LEU A 26 6.55 -3.25 -12.24
N LEU A 27 5.31 -3.73 -12.31
CA LEU A 27 5.01 -5.07 -12.82
C LEU A 27 5.47 -5.23 -14.28
N ILE A 28 5.19 -4.25 -15.14
CA ILE A 28 5.59 -4.28 -16.55
C ILE A 28 7.12 -4.22 -16.69
N LEU A 29 7.79 -3.42 -15.86
CA LEU A 29 9.25 -3.28 -15.88
C LEU A 29 9.97 -4.56 -15.47
N GLU A 30 9.36 -5.41 -14.64
CA GLU A 30 9.95 -6.69 -14.22
C GLU A 30 9.86 -7.77 -15.31
N LEU A 31 8.84 -7.75 -16.18
CA LEU A 31 8.63 -8.76 -17.23
C LEU A 31 9.88 -9.07 -18.09
N PRO A 32 10.69 -8.10 -18.54
CA PRO A 32 11.91 -8.38 -19.31
C PRO A 32 13.11 -8.84 -18.46
N VAL A 33 13.06 -8.74 -17.13
CA VAL A 33 14.20 -9.04 -16.27
C VAL A 33 14.32 -10.55 -16.09
N LYS A 34 15.42 -11.14 -16.60
CA LYS A 34 15.73 -12.56 -16.36
C LYS A 34 16.19 -12.74 -14.92
N HIS A 35 15.36 -13.36 -14.09
CA HIS A 35 15.70 -13.69 -12.71
C HIS A 35 16.46 -15.01 -12.62
N HIS A 36 17.67 -14.96 -12.05
CA HIS A 36 18.40 -16.15 -11.59
C HIS A 36 17.92 -16.51 -10.18
N GLY A 37 16.65 -16.90 -10.10
CA GLY A 37 16.01 -17.29 -8.84
C GLY A 37 16.67 -18.55 -8.27
N ARG A 38 16.98 -18.54 -6.98
CA ARG A 38 17.52 -19.72 -6.27
C ARG A 38 16.41 -20.74 -6.00
N PHE A 39 15.17 -20.25 -5.90
CA PHE A 39 13.97 -21.06 -5.75
C PHE A 39 13.12 -21.09 -7.03
N TRP A 40 12.37 -22.18 -7.25
CA TRP A 40 11.64 -22.39 -8.50
C TRP A 40 10.56 -21.33 -8.79
N PHE A 41 9.92 -20.80 -7.74
CA PHE A 41 8.89 -19.76 -7.86
C PHE A 41 9.45 -18.37 -8.19
N GLU A 42 10.68 -18.04 -7.76
CA GLU A 42 11.36 -16.78 -8.10
C GLU A 42 11.73 -16.69 -9.58
N ARG A 43 11.69 -17.82 -10.29
CA ARG A 43 11.94 -17.90 -11.74
C ARG A 43 10.72 -17.51 -12.57
N THR A 44 9.56 -17.33 -11.93
CA THR A 44 8.36 -16.84 -12.61
C THR A 44 8.48 -15.33 -12.85
N TYR A 45 8.17 -14.91 -14.07
CA TYR A 45 8.16 -13.50 -14.43
C TYR A 45 7.11 -12.74 -13.62
N GLY A 46 7.47 -11.62 -13.03
CA GLY A 46 6.53 -10.81 -12.24
C GLY A 46 6.45 -11.20 -10.76
N PHE A 47 7.23 -12.19 -10.30
CA PHE A 47 7.14 -12.70 -8.93
C PHE A 47 7.49 -11.63 -7.90
N TRP A 48 8.58 -10.90 -8.11
CA TRP A 48 9.07 -9.94 -7.12
C TRP A 48 8.14 -8.72 -7.02
N SER A 49 7.61 -8.24 -8.13
CA SER A 49 6.63 -7.16 -8.17
C SER A 49 5.33 -7.61 -7.51
N LEU A 50 4.85 -8.81 -7.82
CA LEU A 50 3.62 -9.34 -7.25
C LEU A 50 3.76 -9.54 -5.73
N PHE A 51 4.88 -10.10 -5.28
CA PHE A 51 5.19 -10.23 -3.85
C PHE A 51 5.23 -8.87 -3.17
N GLY A 52 5.88 -7.87 -3.78
CA GLY A 52 5.92 -6.50 -3.28
C GLY A 52 4.53 -5.86 -3.18
N ILE A 53 3.68 -6.01 -4.20
CA ILE A 53 2.31 -5.50 -4.23
C ILE A 53 1.48 -6.14 -3.10
N ILE A 54 1.53 -7.47 -2.99
CA ILE A 54 0.80 -8.20 -1.94
C ILE A 54 1.31 -7.79 -0.56
N GLY A 55 2.63 -7.74 -0.38
CA GLY A 55 3.28 -7.30 0.85
C GLY A 55 2.86 -5.89 1.26
N ALA A 56 2.82 -4.95 0.32
CA ALA A 56 2.35 -3.59 0.58
C ALA A 56 0.89 -3.56 1.05
N PHE A 57 0.02 -4.38 0.45
CA PHE A 57 -1.40 -4.46 0.82
C PHE A 57 -1.58 -5.06 2.21
N VAL A 58 -0.86 -6.15 2.50
CA VAL A 58 -0.84 -6.80 3.83
C VAL A 58 -0.32 -5.82 4.87
N LEU A 59 0.77 -5.09 4.59
CA LEU A 59 1.35 -4.12 5.51
C LEU A 59 0.39 -2.95 5.80
N CYS A 60 -0.31 -2.44 4.78
CA CYS A 60 -1.34 -1.42 4.96
C CYS A 60 -2.46 -1.90 5.91
N LYS A 61 -2.95 -3.13 5.70
CA LYS A 61 -4.00 -3.73 6.54
C LYS A 61 -3.52 -4.00 7.96
N ALA A 62 -2.33 -4.58 8.11
CA ALA A 62 -1.74 -4.86 9.40
C ALA A 62 -1.50 -3.56 10.19
N SER A 63 -0.91 -2.54 9.54
CA SER A 63 -0.69 -1.23 10.16
C SER A 63 -2.00 -0.58 10.60
N LYS A 64 -3.05 -0.65 9.77
CA LYS A 64 -4.38 -0.15 10.14
C LYS A 64 -4.98 -0.93 11.31
N GLY A 65 -4.82 -2.25 11.35
CA GLY A 65 -5.28 -3.10 12.44
C GLY A 65 -4.56 -2.80 13.76
N ILE A 66 -3.23 -2.68 13.73
CA ILE A 66 -2.42 -2.32 14.89
C ILE A 66 -2.78 -0.90 15.37
N ALA A 67 -2.94 0.07 14.47
CA ALA A 67 -3.40 1.40 14.83
C ALA A 67 -4.78 1.37 15.49
N HIS A 68 -5.70 0.52 15.04
CA HIS A 68 -7.02 0.37 15.66
C HIS A 68 -6.98 -0.34 17.02
N LEU A 69 -5.99 -1.19 17.26
CA LEU A 69 -5.84 -1.89 18.54
C LEU A 69 -5.14 -1.02 19.60
N PHE A 70 -4.12 -0.26 19.19
CA PHE A 70 -3.29 0.54 20.10
C PHE A 70 -3.68 2.02 20.18
N LEU A 71 -4.21 2.60 19.09
CA LEU A 71 -4.49 4.03 18.97
C LEU A 71 -5.99 4.36 19.01
N SER A 72 -6.87 3.36 18.95
CA SER A 72 -8.31 3.57 19.16
C SER A 72 -8.56 3.85 20.64
N ARG A 73 -8.46 5.14 21.02
CA ARG A 73 -9.08 5.59 22.26
C ARG A 73 -10.59 5.58 22.07
N GLY A 74 -11.33 5.15 23.10
CA GLY A 74 -12.77 5.34 23.14
C GLY A 74 -13.06 6.83 23.00
N GLU A 75 -13.70 7.22 21.91
CA GLU A 75 -14.10 8.59 21.65
C GLU A 75 -15.31 8.94 22.54
N ASP A 76 -15.08 9.15 23.83
CA ASP A 76 -15.99 9.94 24.67
C ASP A 76 -15.71 11.44 24.41
N TYR A 77 -15.80 11.88 23.15
CA TYR A 77 -15.64 13.29 22.77
C TYR A 77 -16.93 14.10 22.93
N TYR A 78 -18.05 13.42 23.10
CA TYR A 78 -19.29 13.99 23.61
C TYR A 78 -19.54 13.30 24.94
N GLY A 79 -19.23 14.01 26.02
CA GLY A 79 -19.38 13.49 27.39
C GLY A 79 -20.71 12.78 27.56
N GLY A 80 -20.64 11.63 28.23
CA GLY A 80 -21.82 11.03 28.83
C GLY A 80 -22.62 12.10 29.58
N TRP A 81 -23.94 11.95 29.51
CA TRP A 81 -24.92 12.69 30.30
C TRP A 81 -24.42 13.02 31.71
#